data_AF-A0A699H297-F1
#
_entry.id   AF-A0A699H297-F1
#
_cell.length_a   1.000
_cell.length_b   1.000
_cell.length_c   1.000
_cell.angle_alpha   90.00
_cell.angle_beta   90.00
_cell.angle_gamma   90.00
#
_symmetry.space_group_name_H-M   'P 1'
#
loop_
_entity.id
_entity.type
_entity.pdbx_description
1 polymer ?
#
loop_
_entity_poly.entity_id
_entity_poly.type
_entity_poly.pdbx_seq_one_letter_code
_entity_poly.pdbx_strand_id
1 'polypeptide(L)'
;MTTPNVTSSTDSQMHNNIMAAGLKDPPPMLTTGRYPQWHSRFLRYIDTRQNGEALRKCILSSPYKPTTVLVQAIEATDDSPAIPEHTIVETPMNMTLENKAQFEAENEAIHLILTGIRDEIYSTVDIC
;
A
#
# COMPACT_ATOMS: atom_id res chain seq x y z
N MET A 1 -0.66 38.24 -25.99
CA MET A 1 -0.39 37.65 -24.65
C MET A 1 -0.67 36.17 -24.77
N THR A 2 0.37 35.34 -24.82
CA THR A 2 0.24 33.88 -24.89
C THR A 2 1.23 33.30 -23.90
N THR A 3 0.71 32.78 -22.79
CA THR A 3 1.44 32.09 -21.73
C THR A 3 1.75 30.66 -22.19
N PRO A 4 3.01 30.19 -22.14
CA PRO A 4 3.30 28.78 -22.36
C PRO A 4 2.94 27.97 -21.10
N ASN A 5 2.13 26.94 -21.31
CA ASN A 5 1.69 25.98 -20.30
C ASN A 5 2.88 25.08 -19.92
N VAL A 6 3.41 25.24 -18.70
CA VAL A 6 4.43 24.35 -18.13
C VAL A 6 3.75 23.05 -17.72
N THR A 7 3.54 22.15 -18.68
CA THR A 7 3.19 20.77 -18.37
C THR A 7 4.45 20.12 -17.80
N SER A 8 4.37 19.84 -16.50
CA SER A 8 5.41 19.37 -15.58
C SER A 8 6.38 18.33 -16.14
N SER A 9 7.68 18.60 -15.97
CA SER A 9 8.81 17.71 -16.20
C SER A 9 8.70 16.33 -15.53
N THR A 10 7.84 16.18 -14.52
CA THR A 10 7.61 14.92 -13.80
C THR A 10 6.76 13.94 -14.62
N ASP A 11 5.81 14.43 -15.39
CA ASP A 11 4.93 13.62 -16.24
C ASP A 11 5.72 12.97 -17.39
N SER A 12 6.62 13.75 -17.99
CA SER A 12 7.56 13.28 -19.01
C SER A 12 8.61 12.31 -18.45
N GLN A 13 9.06 12.51 -17.21
CA GLN A 13 10.02 11.61 -16.56
C GLN A 13 9.41 10.25 -16.23
N MET A 14 8.16 10.22 -15.77
CA MET A 14 7.41 8.98 -15.54
C MET A 14 7.20 8.21 -16.85
N HIS A 15 6.78 8.91 -17.91
CA HIS A 15 6.57 8.30 -19.22
C HIS A 15 7.84 7.65 -19.80
N ASN A 16 8.99 8.32 -19.65
CA ASN A 16 10.28 7.81 -20.12
C ASN A 16 10.78 6.61 -19.32
N ASN A 17 10.52 6.56 -18.01
CA ASN A 17 10.87 5.42 -17.18
C ASN A 17 10.05 4.16 -17.54
N ILE A 18 8.79 4.33 -17.97
CA ILE A 18 7.92 3.23 -18.43
C ILE A 18 8.42 2.67 -19.77
N MET A 19 8.82 3.54 -20.71
CA MET A 19 9.41 3.14 -21.99
C MET A 19 10.79 2.48 -21.83
N ALA A 20 11.62 2.96 -20.89
CA ALA A 20 12.94 2.41 -20.60
C ALA A 20 12.91 1.03 -19.90
N ALA A 21 11.86 0.76 -19.11
CA ALA A 21 11.64 -0.53 -18.46
C ALA A 21 11.10 -1.62 -19.40
N GLY A 22 10.86 -1.29 -20.68
CA GLY A 22 10.43 -2.27 -21.69
C GLY A 22 9.04 -2.86 -21.46
N LEU A 23 8.17 -2.19 -20.70
CA LEU A 23 6.77 -2.59 -20.52
C LEU A 23 5.98 -2.24 -21.80
N LYS A 24 6.18 -3.05 -22.83
CA LYS A 24 5.66 -2.84 -24.20
C LYS A 24 4.14 -2.89 -24.28
N ASP A 25 3.51 -3.52 -23.30
CA ASP A 25 2.07 -3.64 -23.17
C ASP A 25 1.64 -3.20 -21.77
N PRO A 26 0.57 -2.40 -21.64
CA PRO A 26 -0.05 -2.17 -20.34
C PRO A 26 -0.45 -3.54 -19.75
N PRO A 27 -0.37 -3.72 -18.42
CA PRO A 27 -0.88 -4.92 -17.77
C PRO A 27 -2.28 -5.22 -18.32
N PRO A 28 -2.59 -6.46 -18.77
CA PRO A 28 -3.85 -6.79 -19.44
C PRO A 28 -5.08 -6.32 -18.65
N MET A 29 -4.91 -6.20 -17.34
CA MET A 29 -5.84 -5.69 -16.36
C MET A 29 -6.27 -4.23 -16.49
N LEU A 30 -5.39 -3.37 -17.03
CA LEU A 30 -5.63 -1.96 -17.30
C LEU A 30 -6.14 -1.73 -18.72
N THR A 31 -6.37 -2.80 -19.50
CA THR A 31 -7.15 -2.68 -20.73
C THR A 31 -8.62 -2.41 -20.39
N THR A 32 -9.20 -1.45 -21.10
CA THR A 32 -10.57 -1.01 -20.87
C THR A 32 -11.54 -2.20 -20.90
N GLY A 33 -12.23 -2.47 -19.79
CA GLY A 33 -13.23 -3.53 -19.66
C GLY A 33 -12.78 -4.82 -18.95
N ARG A 34 -11.48 -5.04 -18.70
CA ARG A 34 -10.99 -6.23 -17.97
C ARG A 34 -10.87 -6.06 -16.46
N TYR A 35 -10.91 -4.81 -15.99
CA TYR A 35 -10.81 -4.48 -14.57
C TYR A 35 -11.87 -5.19 -13.70
N PRO A 36 -13.17 -5.24 -14.05
CA PRO A 36 -14.16 -5.94 -13.23
C PRO A 36 -13.90 -7.45 -13.09
N GLN A 37 -13.44 -8.10 -14.18
CA GLN A 37 -13.13 -9.53 -14.18
C GLN A 37 -11.91 -9.84 -13.32
N TRP A 38 -10.82 -9.07 -13.50
CA TRP A 38 -9.66 -9.23 -12.64
C TRP A 38 -10.00 -8.97 -11.18
N HIS A 39 -10.76 -7.91 -10.89
CA HIS A 39 -11.15 -7.57 -9.52
C HIS A 39 -11.92 -8.71 -8.86
N SER A 40 -12.89 -9.32 -9.57
CA SER A 40 -13.61 -10.49 -9.07
C SER A 40 -12.70 -11.68 -8.81
N ARG A 41 -11.74 -11.95 -9.71
CA ARG A 41 -10.84 -13.09 -9.55
C ARG A 41 -9.78 -12.86 -8.46
N PHE A 42 -9.31 -11.63 -8.31
CA PHE A 42 -8.41 -11.20 -7.25
C PHE A 42 -9.06 -11.35 -5.88
N LEU A 43 -10.32 -10.92 -5.74
CA LEU A 43 -11.08 -11.15 -4.49
C LEU A 43 -11.23 -12.64 -4.17
N ARG A 44 -11.54 -13.48 -5.17
CA ARG A 44 -11.59 -14.95 -4.96
C ARG A 44 -10.26 -15.52 -4.51
N TYR A 45 -9.15 -15.02 -5.05
CA TYR A 45 -7.80 -15.42 -4.62
C TYR A 45 -7.54 -15.04 -3.15
N ILE A 46 -7.91 -13.82 -2.76
CA ILE A 46 -7.80 -13.35 -1.37
C ILE A 46 -8.63 -14.24 -0.43
N ASP A 47 -9.85 -14.61 -0.81
CA ASP A 47 -10.71 -15.48 0.00
C ASP A 47 -10.10 -16.87 0.28
N THR A 48 -9.12 -17.31 -0.52
CA THR A 48 -8.40 -18.58 -0.29
C THR A 48 -7.20 -18.46 0.66
N ARG A 49 -6.78 -17.25 1.03
CA ARG A 49 -5.65 -17.02 1.92
C ARG A 49 -6.04 -17.12 3.39
N GLN A 50 -5.09 -17.52 4.24
CA GLN A 50 -5.31 -17.67 5.68
C GLN A 50 -5.68 -16.34 6.38
N ASN A 51 -5.23 -15.21 5.84
CA ASN A 51 -5.58 -13.85 6.27
C ASN A 51 -6.58 -13.16 5.32
N GLY A 52 -7.35 -13.93 4.54
CA GLY A 52 -8.24 -13.43 3.49
C GLY A 52 -9.26 -12.40 3.98
N GLU A 53 -9.83 -12.59 5.16
CA GLU A 53 -10.77 -11.61 5.74
C GLU A 53 -10.11 -10.26 6.03
N ALA A 54 -8.91 -10.26 6.60
CA ALA A 54 -8.15 -9.04 6.89
C ALA A 54 -7.76 -8.33 5.60
N LEU A 55 -7.28 -9.07 4.59
CA LEU A 55 -6.94 -8.53 3.28
C LEU A 55 -8.17 -7.94 2.56
N ARG A 56 -9.30 -8.65 2.59
CA ARG A 56 -10.56 -8.18 1.98
C ARG A 56 -11.07 -6.93 2.69
N LYS A 57 -11.00 -6.90 4.02
CA LYS A 57 -11.30 -5.71 4.81
C LYS A 57 -10.41 -4.55 4.37
N CYS A 58 -9.08 -4.74 4.27
CA CYS A 58 -8.13 -3.71 3.86
C CYS A 58 -8.38 -3.17 2.44
N ILE A 59 -8.74 -4.02 1.49
CA ILE A 59 -9.00 -3.60 0.10
C ILE A 59 -10.30 -2.82 -0.02
N LEU A 60 -11.30 -3.14 0.81
CA LEU A 60 -12.61 -2.47 0.81
C LEU A 60 -12.66 -1.26 1.76
N SER A 61 -11.79 -1.21 2.77
CA SER A 61 -11.73 -0.14 3.75
C SER A 61 -10.83 1.01 3.28
N SER A 62 -10.95 2.15 3.95
CA SER A 62 -9.94 3.20 3.82
C SER A 62 -8.60 2.74 4.40
N PRO A 63 -7.47 3.25 3.88
CA PRO A 63 -6.15 2.96 4.43
C PRO A 63 -6.08 3.28 5.92
N TYR A 64 -5.24 2.53 6.63
CA TYR A 64 -4.90 2.77 8.01
C TYR A 64 -4.34 4.17 8.15
N LYS A 65 -4.80 4.88 9.18
CA LYS A 65 -4.34 6.23 9.50
C LYS A 65 -3.51 6.15 10.77
N PRO A 66 -2.17 6.34 10.68
CA PRO A 66 -1.34 6.43 11.86
C PRO A 66 -1.85 7.54 12.78
N THR A 67 -2.06 7.21 14.05
CA THR A 67 -2.43 8.17 15.09
C THR A 67 -1.17 8.68 15.79
N THR A 68 -1.27 9.77 16.53
CA THR A 68 -0.17 10.29 17.34
C THR A 68 -0.27 9.73 18.75
N VAL A 69 0.80 9.10 19.25
CA VAL A 69 0.89 8.58 20.62
C VAL A 69 1.57 9.60 21.51
N LEU A 70 0.97 9.88 22.66
CA LEU A 70 1.59 10.67 23.71
C LEU A 70 2.53 9.77 24.54
N VAL A 71 3.82 10.07 24.52
CA VAL A 71 4.80 9.44 25.41
C VAL A 71 4.87 10.27 26.68
N GLN A 72 4.50 9.67 27.81
CA GLN A 72 4.57 10.31 29.13
C GLN A 72 6.02 10.58 29.55
N ALA A 73 6.19 11.60 30.39
CA ALA A 73 7.49 11.96 30.90
C ALA A 73 8.05 10.82 31.76
N ILE A 74 9.33 10.52 31.58
CA ILE A 74 10.06 9.63 32.47
C ILE A 74 10.94 10.50 33.35
N GLU A 75 10.71 10.44 34.67
CA GLU A 75 11.53 11.18 35.63
C GLU A 75 12.97 10.68 35.61
N ALA A 76 13.89 11.60 35.93
CA ALA A 76 15.31 11.27 36.00
C ALA A 76 15.56 10.22 37.09
N THR A 77 16.38 9.23 36.76
CA THR A 77 16.99 8.32 37.75
C THR A 77 18.45 8.77 37.95
N ASP A 78 19.11 8.36 39.05
CA ASP A 78 20.52 8.71 39.33
C ASP A 78 21.47 8.45 38.13
N ASP A 79 21.14 7.48 37.27
CA ASP A 79 21.93 7.09 36.10
C ASP A 79 21.36 7.55 34.73
N SER A 80 20.24 8.29 34.67
CA SER A 80 19.70 8.75 33.38
C SER A 80 18.88 10.05 33.42
N PRO A 81 19.04 10.92 32.40
CA PRO A 81 18.33 12.20 32.32
C PRO A 81 16.83 12.02 32.09
N ALA A 82 16.04 12.96 32.62
CA ALA A 82 14.60 12.99 32.45
C ALA A 82 14.22 13.12 30.96
N ILE A 83 13.25 12.31 30.54
CA ILE A 83 12.68 12.37 29.18
C ILE A 83 11.39 13.17 29.26
N PRO A 84 11.31 14.35 28.60
CA PRO A 84 10.09 15.16 28.60
C PRO A 84 8.97 14.53 27.77
N GLU A 85 7.73 14.90 28.08
CA GLU A 85 6.57 14.49 27.28
C GLU A 85 6.74 14.92 25.84
N HIS A 86 6.52 13.99 24.92
CA HIS A 86 6.59 14.27 23.50
C HIS A 86 5.60 13.38 22.75
N THR A 87 5.09 13.91 21.64
CA THR A 87 4.15 13.19 20.79
C THR A 87 4.93 12.56 19.65
N ILE A 88 4.78 11.25 19.48
CA ILE A 88 5.38 10.50 18.37
C ILE A 88 4.29 9.98 17.44
N VAL A 89 4.58 9.95 16.15
CA VAL A 89 3.71 9.23 15.19
C VAL A 89 3.79 7.74 15.50
N GLU A 90 2.63 7.07 15.52
CA GLU A 90 2.56 5.63 15.69
C GLU A 90 3.54 4.91 14.75
N THR A 91 4.47 4.19 15.37
CA THR A 91 5.47 3.35 14.72
C THR A 91 5.06 1.90 14.96
N PRO A 92 5.43 0.91 14.12
CA PRO A 92 5.01 -0.48 14.29
C PRO A 92 5.35 -1.11 15.66
N MET A 93 6.34 -0.57 16.38
CA MET A 93 6.67 -0.97 17.75
C MET A 93 5.73 -0.40 18.82
N ASN A 94 5.03 0.70 18.52
CA ASN A 94 4.18 1.46 19.44
C ASN A 94 2.67 1.34 19.10
N MET A 95 2.32 0.56 18.07
CA MET A 95 0.94 0.30 17.65
C MET A 95 0.26 -0.74 18.53
N THR A 96 -1.06 -0.63 18.67
CA THR A 96 -1.88 -1.69 19.24
C THR A 96 -1.82 -2.95 18.37
N LEU A 97 -2.12 -4.12 18.94
CA LEU A 97 -2.10 -5.39 18.20
C LEU A 97 -3.05 -5.37 17.00
N GLU A 98 -4.22 -4.74 17.14
CA GLU A 98 -5.21 -4.60 16.07
C GLU A 98 -4.72 -3.69 14.94
N ASN A 99 -4.16 -2.52 15.28
CA ASN A 99 -3.60 -1.58 14.31
C ASN A 99 -2.40 -2.18 13.56
N LYS A 100 -1.56 -2.94 14.27
CA LYS A 100 -0.44 -3.66 13.68
C LYS A 100 -0.91 -4.71 12.68
N ALA A 101 -1.92 -5.51 13.03
CA ALA A 101 -2.49 -6.51 12.13
C ALA A 101 -3.12 -5.87 10.88
N GLN A 102 -3.79 -4.72 11.03
CA GLN A 102 -4.29 -3.97 9.89
C GLN A 102 -3.17 -3.44 9.00
N PHE A 103 -2.14 -2.82 9.59
CA PHE A 103 -0.98 -2.30 8.85
C PHE A 103 -0.23 -3.41 8.09
N GLU A 104 -0.06 -4.58 8.69
CA GLU A 104 0.54 -5.75 8.03
C GLU A 104 -0.32 -6.25 6.87
N ALA A 105 -1.64 -6.37 7.07
CA ALA A 105 -2.57 -6.75 6.02
C ALA A 105 -2.62 -5.74 4.86
N GLU A 106 -2.50 -4.44 5.13
CA GLU A 106 -2.41 -3.41 4.10
C GLU A 106 -1.12 -3.51 3.28
N ASN A 107 0.02 -3.74 3.94
CA ASN A 107 1.29 -3.95 3.24
C ASN A 107 1.24 -5.19 2.35
N GLU A 108 0.66 -6.29 2.85
CA GLU A 108 0.48 -7.50 2.05
C GLU A 108 -0.50 -7.25 0.89
N ALA A 109 -1.62 -6.57 1.11
CA ALA A 109 -2.57 -6.23 0.05
C ALA A 109 -1.91 -5.38 -1.06
N ILE A 110 -1.12 -4.35 -0.70
CA ILE A 110 -0.35 -3.55 -1.66
C ILE A 110 0.62 -4.43 -2.43
N HIS A 111 1.35 -5.31 -1.74
CA HIS A 111 2.27 -6.24 -2.38
C HIS A 111 1.56 -7.19 -3.35
N LEU A 112 0.39 -7.72 -2.96
CA LEU A 112 -0.42 -8.61 -3.79
C LEU A 112 -1.05 -7.89 -4.99
N ILE A 113 -1.44 -6.63 -4.86
CA ILE A 113 -1.90 -5.82 -5.98
C ILE A 113 -0.74 -5.58 -6.95
N LEU A 114 0.42 -5.13 -6.46
CA LEU A 114 1.59 -4.86 -7.30
C LEU A 114 2.15 -6.11 -7.98
N THR A 115 2.16 -7.25 -7.27
CA THR A 115 2.57 -8.54 -7.83
C THR A 115 1.47 -9.15 -8.69
N GLY A 116 0.20 -8.91 -8.37
CA GLY A 116 -1.00 -9.29 -9.14
C GLY A 116 -1.11 -8.60 -10.50
N ILE A 117 -0.54 -7.40 -10.58
CA ILE A 117 -0.37 -6.62 -11.81
C ILE A 117 0.78 -7.18 -12.66
N ARG A 118 1.74 -7.92 -12.07
CA ARG A 118 2.79 -8.65 -12.80
C ARG A 118 2.28 -10.05 -13.19
N ASP A 119 2.70 -10.53 -14.36
CA ASP A 119 2.12 -11.69 -15.06
C ASP A 119 2.04 -13.02 -14.27
N GLU A 120 2.80 -13.17 -13.18
CA GLU A 120 2.92 -14.42 -12.39
C GLU A 120 1.61 -14.82 -11.69
N ILE A 121 0.85 -13.85 -11.16
CA ILE A 121 -0.47 -14.14 -10.55
C ILE A 121 -1.57 -14.15 -11.61
N TYR A 122 -1.47 -13.33 -12.65
CA TYR A 122 -2.44 -13.36 -13.76
C TYR A 122 -2.52 -14.77 -14.36
N SER A 123 -1.37 -15.41 -14.56
CA SER A 123 -1.28 -16.78 -15.06
C SER A 123 -1.89 -17.83 -14.14
N THR A 124 -1.87 -17.65 -12.81
CA THR A 124 -2.50 -18.59 -11.86
C THR A 124 -3.98 -18.30 -11.62
N VAL A 125 -4.39 -17.04 -11.75
CA VAL A 125 -5.76 -16.57 -11.56
C VAL A 125 -6.63 -16.82 -12.82
N ASP A 126 -6.01 -16.94 -14.00
CA ASP A 126 -6.68 -17.23 -15.28
C ASP A 126 -6.92 -18.73 -15.56
N ILE A 127 -6.38 -19.65 -14.75
CA ILE A 127 -6.53 -21.12 -14.94
C ILE A 127 -7.87 -21.68 -14.38
N CYS A 128 -8.93 -20.89 -14.36
CA CYS A 128 -10.26 -21.31 -13.88
C CYS A 128 -11.38 -20.82 -14.77
#